data_AF-A0A3P7QYV6-F1
#
_entry.id   AF-A0A3P7QYV6-F1
#
_cell.length_a   1.000
_cell.length_b   1.000
_cell.length_c   1.000
_cell.angle_alpha   90.00
_cell.angle_beta   90.00
_cell.angle_gamma   90.00
#
_symmetry.space_group_name_H-M   'P 1'
#
loop_
_entity.id
_entity.type
_entity.pdbx_description
1 polymer ?
#
loop_
_entity_poly.entity_id
_entity_poly.type
_entity_poly.pdbx_seq_one_letter_code
_entity_poly.pdbx_strand_id
1 'polypeptide(L)'
;MSSNRSRLYLWSSLWWYHFAFAEPATFPKAIYPAPFSVKVLRGPLFENIYLDKWYNDALQNEEQVYFIAYDALLLGLPRLRQVRMSSNSCTIPKDFQSQINKCYSTYTAGTEDKTAFGSKNSTAWTYSSPDILSAGYHWGKVAVYGGGGYYVDLPRNETEARKVLEELFEGLWVDRGTRAIFLHLTVYNPNVNLFCVIS
;
A
#
# COMPACT_ATOMS: atom_id res chain seq x y z
N MET A 1 -4.26 -30.94 -18.44
CA MET A 1 -4.90 -30.04 -17.46
C MET A 1 -4.19 -29.97 -16.10
N SER A 2 -3.52 -31.02 -15.61
CA SER A 2 -2.79 -30.97 -14.32
C SER A 2 -1.55 -30.05 -14.33
N SER A 3 -0.79 -30.02 -15.44
CA SER A 3 0.46 -29.26 -15.56
C SER A 3 0.29 -27.74 -15.35
N ASN A 4 -0.73 -27.12 -15.95
CA ASN A 4 -1.00 -25.68 -15.77
C ASN A 4 -1.47 -25.35 -14.34
N ARG A 5 -2.19 -26.27 -13.69
CA ARG A 5 -2.65 -26.07 -12.32
C ARG A 5 -1.47 -26.09 -11.35
N SER A 6 -0.53 -27.03 -11.52
CA SER A 6 0.70 -27.10 -10.72
C SER A 6 1.57 -25.85 -10.88
N ARG A 7 1.72 -25.33 -12.11
CA ARG A 7 2.47 -24.07 -12.37
C ARG A 7 1.82 -22.86 -11.73
N LEU A 8 0.49 -22.76 -11.80
CA LEU A 8 -0.25 -21.68 -11.15
C LEU A 8 -0.09 -21.70 -9.63
N TYR A 9 -0.19 -22.89 -9.00
CA TYR A 9 0.01 -23.02 -7.55
C TYR A 9 1.41 -22.59 -7.13
N LEU A 10 2.45 -23.09 -7.78
CA LEU A 10 3.84 -22.71 -7.47
C LEU A 10 4.07 -21.22 -7.65
N TRP A 11 3.52 -20.63 -8.71
CA TRP A 11 3.59 -19.21 -8.97
C TRP A 11 2.92 -18.40 -7.86
N SER A 12 1.67 -18.72 -7.50
CA SER A 12 0.98 -18.04 -6.41
C SER A 12 1.71 -18.16 -5.06
N SER A 13 2.31 -19.32 -4.78
CA SER A 13 3.08 -19.54 -3.55
C SER A 13 4.35 -18.69 -3.51
N LEU A 14 5.09 -18.56 -4.62
CA LEU A 14 6.29 -17.71 -4.69
C LEU A 14 5.97 -16.25 -4.36
N TRP A 15 4.91 -15.70 -4.95
CA TRP A 15 4.46 -14.33 -4.67
C TRP A 15 3.99 -14.16 -3.23
N TRP A 16 3.29 -15.16 -2.70
CA TRP A 16 2.92 -15.19 -1.30
C TRP A 16 4.17 -15.12 -0.41
N TYR A 17 5.22 -15.90 -0.69
CA TYR A 17 6.46 -15.84 0.08
C TYR A 17 7.19 -14.51 -0.05
N HIS A 18 7.28 -13.97 -1.27
CA HIS A 18 8.01 -12.74 -1.54
C HIS A 18 7.41 -11.52 -0.83
N PHE A 19 6.08 -11.44 -0.74
CA PHE A 19 5.40 -10.29 -0.12
C PHE A 19 4.89 -10.54 1.31
N ALA A 20 4.46 -11.77 1.65
CA ALA A 20 3.87 -12.04 2.96
C ALA A 20 4.90 -12.39 4.05
N PHE A 21 6.12 -12.80 3.67
CA PHE A 21 7.18 -13.18 4.62
C PHE A 21 8.39 -12.26 4.61
N ALA A 22 8.28 -11.08 3.98
CA ALA A 22 9.33 -10.09 4.04
C ALA A 22 9.38 -9.51 5.47
N GLU A 23 10.37 -9.95 6.25
CA GLU A 23 10.58 -9.49 7.62
C GLU A 23 10.93 -7.99 7.60
N PRO A 24 10.36 -7.17 8.51
CA PRO A 24 10.77 -5.79 8.64
C PRO A 24 12.25 -5.75 9.02
N ALA A 25 13.08 -5.17 8.14
CA ALA A 25 14.47 -4.88 8.45
C ALA A 25 14.58 -4.20 9.82
N THR A 26 15.59 -4.58 10.60
CA THR A 26 15.86 -4.00 11.93
C THR A 26 16.19 -2.52 11.80
N PHE A 27 15.18 -1.66 11.88
CA PHE A 27 15.35 -0.21 11.87
C PHE A 27 15.88 0.30 13.23
N PRO A 28 16.75 1.33 13.24
CA PRO A 28 17.15 1.98 14.48
C PRO A 28 15.92 2.55 15.20
N LYS A 29 15.88 2.36 16.52
CA LYS A 29 14.77 2.76 17.40
C LYS A 29 14.58 4.28 17.35
N ALA A 30 13.67 4.77 16.51
CA ALA A 30 13.18 6.14 16.59
C ALA A 30 12.37 6.36 17.88
N ILE A 31 12.42 7.58 18.42
CA ILE A 31 11.87 8.00 19.74
C ILE A 31 10.34 7.84 19.85
N TYR A 32 9.64 7.64 18.73
CA TYR A 32 8.30 7.05 18.68
C TYR A 32 8.30 5.90 17.66
N PRO A 33 7.79 4.70 18.00
CA PRO A 33 7.72 3.63 17.02
C PRO A 33 6.74 4.05 15.92
N ALA A 34 7.25 4.21 14.69
CA ALA A 34 6.41 4.40 13.51
C ALA A 34 5.33 3.28 13.46
N PRO A 35 4.11 3.58 12.98
CA PRO A 35 3.07 2.56 12.82
C PRO A 35 3.64 1.36 12.05
N PHE A 36 3.21 0.14 12.41
CA PHE A 36 3.69 -1.08 11.74
C PHE A 36 3.53 -1.01 10.22
N SER A 37 2.43 -0.43 9.73
CA SER A 37 2.20 -0.18 8.31
C SER A 37 3.31 0.66 7.67
N VAL A 38 3.74 1.74 8.31
CA VAL A 38 4.83 2.60 7.81
C VAL A 38 6.15 1.83 7.74
N LYS A 39 6.42 0.97 8.72
CA LYS A 39 7.64 0.13 8.72
C LYS A 39 7.65 -0.87 7.55
N VAL A 40 6.52 -1.54 7.32
CA VAL A 40 6.38 -2.49 6.20
C VAL A 40 6.50 -1.77 4.86
N LEU A 41 5.82 -0.63 4.69
CA LEU A 41 5.87 0.18 3.48
C LEU A 41 7.26 0.77 3.19
N ARG A 42 8.06 1.09 4.22
CA ARG A 42 9.42 1.65 4.04
C ARG A 42 10.51 0.62 3.79
N GLY A 43 10.38 -0.56 4.38
CA GLY A 43 11.39 -1.60 4.28
C GLY A 43 10.96 -2.68 3.31
N PRO A 44 10.52 -3.85 3.82
CA PRO A 44 10.39 -5.06 3.04
C PRO A 44 9.56 -4.91 1.78
N LEU A 45 8.42 -4.21 1.85
CA LEU A 45 7.54 -4.11 0.69
C LEU A 45 8.16 -3.28 -0.43
N PHE A 46 8.77 -2.15 -0.08
CA PHE A 46 9.41 -1.27 -1.04
C PHE A 46 10.66 -1.90 -1.64
N GLU A 47 11.50 -2.49 -0.80
CA GLU A 47 12.73 -3.15 -1.21
C GLU A 47 12.46 -4.31 -2.20
N ASN A 48 11.39 -5.09 -2.00
CA ASN A 48 11.04 -6.16 -2.93
C ASN A 48 10.47 -5.65 -4.27
N ILE A 49 9.79 -4.50 -4.29
CA ILE A 49 9.24 -3.94 -5.54
C ILE A 49 10.33 -3.29 -6.39
N TYR A 50 11.31 -2.65 -5.76
CA TYR A 50 12.34 -1.84 -6.44
C TYR A 50 13.74 -2.47 -6.42
N LEU A 51 13.84 -3.79 -6.24
CA LEU A 51 15.13 -4.48 -6.22
C LEU A 51 15.84 -4.35 -7.58
N ASP A 52 16.96 -3.62 -7.60
CA ASP A 52 17.73 -3.28 -8.80
C ASP A 52 19.07 -4.03 -8.91
N LYS A 53 19.37 -4.91 -7.94
CA LYS A 53 20.60 -5.69 -7.88
C LYS A 53 20.34 -7.16 -8.17
N TRP A 54 21.34 -7.81 -8.74
CA TRP A 54 21.45 -9.27 -8.82
C TRP A 54 21.96 -9.86 -7.50
N TYR A 55 21.92 -11.19 -7.39
CA TYR A 55 22.42 -11.93 -6.23
C TYR A 55 23.91 -11.71 -5.91
N ASN A 56 24.69 -11.17 -6.86
CA ASN A 56 26.11 -10.87 -6.75
C ASN A 56 26.38 -9.36 -6.64
N ASP A 57 25.40 -8.57 -6.21
CA ASP A 57 25.45 -7.10 -6.07
C ASP A 57 25.68 -6.33 -7.38
N ALA A 58 25.68 -6.99 -8.54
CA ALA A 58 25.73 -6.33 -9.83
C ALA A 58 24.40 -5.61 -10.10
N LEU A 59 24.47 -4.37 -10.61
CA LEU A 59 23.28 -3.62 -11.00
C LEU A 59 22.60 -4.26 -12.21
N GLN A 60 21.28 -4.24 -12.22
CA GLN A 60 20.45 -4.57 -13.36
C GLN A 60 20.53 -3.45 -14.41
N ASN A 61 20.43 -3.82 -15.70
CA ASN A 61 20.34 -2.83 -16.78
C ASN A 61 19.00 -2.06 -16.71
N GLU A 62 18.91 -0.87 -17.30
CA GLU A 62 17.69 -0.05 -17.28
C GLU A 62 16.43 -0.76 -17.81
N GLU A 63 16.59 -1.69 -18.75
CA GLU A 63 15.51 -2.53 -19.29
C GLU A 63 15.05 -3.64 -18.32
N GLN A 64 15.87 -3.98 -17.33
CA GLN A 64 15.62 -5.07 -16.36
C GLN A 64 14.95 -4.57 -15.08
N VAL A 65 15.03 -3.26 -14.78
CA VAL A 65 14.40 -2.63 -13.60
C VAL A 65 12.87 -2.79 -13.57
N TYR A 66 12.25 -3.22 -14.68
CA TYR A 66 10.82 -3.52 -14.74
C TYR A 66 10.45 -4.91 -14.20
N PHE A 67 11.43 -5.77 -13.86
CA PHE A 67 11.17 -7.11 -13.37
C PHE A 67 11.26 -7.20 -11.84
N ILE A 68 10.16 -7.55 -11.20
CA ILE A 68 10.13 -7.95 -9.80
C ILE A 68 10.55 -9.42 -9.71
N ALA A 69 11.41 -9.74 -8.75
CA ALA A 69 11.97 -11.09 -8.57
C ALA A 69 12.62 -11.68 -9.84
N TYR A 70 13.11 -10.81 -10.74
CA TYR A 70 13.83 -11.13 -11.99
C TYR A 70 13.01 -11.79 -13.11
N ASP A 71 11.83 -12.34 -12.83
CA ASP A 71 11.07 -13.14 -13.79
C ASP A 71 9.63 -12.64 -14.03
N ALA A 72 9.22 -11.58 -13.35
CA ALA A 72 7.90 -10.99 -13.50
C ALA A 72 7.93 -9.50 -13.78
N LEU A 73 7.43 -9.16 -14.97
CA LEU A 73 7.30 -7.79 -15.44
C LEU A 73 6.21 -7.06 -14.65
N LEU A 74 6.57 -5.95 -13.99
CA LEU A 74 5.64 -5.02 -13.36
C LEU A 74 4.88 -4.23 -14.44
N LEU A 75 3.56 -4.37 -14.45
CA LEU A 75 2.68 -3.66 -15.37
C LEU A 75 2.13 -2.39 -14.71
N GLY A 76 2.36 -1.25 -15.35
CA GLY A 76 1.92 0.05 -14.85
C GLY A 76 2.82 0.60 -13.74
N LEU A 77 2.19 1.14 -12.70
CA LEU A 77 2.81 1.69 -11.49
C LEU A 77 2.17 1.04 -10.26
N PRO A 78 2.94 0.74 -9.19
CA PRO A 78 2.36 0.32 -7.92
C PRO A 78 1.54 1.45 -7.32
N ARG A 79 0.29 1.18 -6.95
CA ARG A 79 -0.63 2.16 -6.36
C ARG A 79 -0.81 1.90 -4.88
N LEU A 80 -0.51 2.91 -4.06
CA LEU A 80 -0.96 2.93 -2.67
C LEU A 80 -2.31 3.63 -2.59
N ARG A 81 -3.24 3.06 -1.84
CA ARG A 81 -4.55 3.65 -1.58
C ARG A 81 -4.89 3.52 -0.11
N GLN A 82 -5.46 4.54 0.50
CA GLN A 82 -5.95 4.46 1.87
C GLN A 82 -7.41 4.87 2.00
N VAL A 83 -8.02 4.37 3.07
CA VAL A 83 -9.35 4.79 3.54
C VAL A 83 -9.26 5.20 5.01
N ARG A 84 -10.04 6.22 5.39
CA ARG A 84 -9.97 6.86 6.71
C ARG A 84 -11.36 7.23 7.25
N MET A 85 -11.43 7.43 8.56
CA MET A 85 -12.61 7.94 9.27
C MET A 85 -12.39 9.37 9.75
N SER A 86 -13.49 10.11 9.89
CA SER A 86 -13.46 11.50 10.34
C SER A 86 -13.11 11.58 11.83
N SER A 87 -12.48 12.68 12.24
CA SER A 87 -12.06 12.93 13.63
C SER A 87 -13.19 13.20 14.63
N ASN A 88 -14.42 13.25 14.16
CA ASN A 88 -15.64 13.40 14.96
C ASN A 88 -16.67 12.30 14.62
N SER A 89 -16.20 11.12 14.21
CA SER A 89 -17.07 10.01 13.76
C SER A 89 -17.74 9.23 14.91
N CYS A 90 -17.50 9.63 16.16
CA CYS A 90 -18.12 9.05 17.34
C CYS A 90 -18.50 10.12 18.37
N THR A 91 -19.24 9.71 19.40
CA THR A 91 -19.64 10.58 20.51
C THR A 91 -18.70 10.37 21.70
N ILE A 92 -18.06 11.44 22.15
CA ILE A 92 -17.18 11.43 23.32
C ILE A 92 -18.05 11.59 24.58
N PRO A 93 -17.97 10.69 25.58
CA PRO A 93 -18.73 10.82 26.82
C PRO A 93 -18.42 12.14 27.52
N LYS A 94 -19.45 12.77 28.13
CA LYS A 94 -19.38 14.14 28.67
C LYS A 94 -18.20 14.35 29.62
N ASP A 95 -17.93 13.37 30.47
CA ASP A 95 -16.85 13.43 31.47
C ASP A 95 -15.45 13.57 30.86
N PHE A 96 -15.28 13.11 29.62
CA PHE A 96 -14.00 13.13 28.90
C PHE A 96 -13.88 14.24 27.86
N GLN A 97 -14.93 15.04 27.63
CA GLN A 97 -14.93 16.08 26.58
C GLN A 97 -13.90 17.18 26.85
N SER A 98 -13.48 17.38 28.10
CA SER A 98 -12.43 18.34 28.45
C SER A 98 -11.01 17.88 28.09
N GLN A 99 -10.80 16.56 27.92
CA GLN A 99 -9.49 15.95 27.69
C GLN A 99 -9.36 15.34 26.29
N ILE A 100 -10.46 14.89 25.70
CA ILE A 100 -10.50 14.21 24.40
C ILE A 100 -11.29 15.07 23.43
N ASN A 101 -10.59 15.62 22.42
CA ASN A 101 -11.16 16.52 21.43
C ASN A 101 -11.43 15.86 20.07
N LYS A 102 -10.88 14.65 19.86
CA LYS A 102 -11.01 13.89 18.60
C LYS A 102 -11.32 12.44 18.91
N CYS A 103 -12.21 11.86 18.12
CA CYS A 103 -12.52 10.45 18.22
C CYS A 103 -12.80 9.87 16.82
N TYR A 104 -12.35 8.64 16.62
CA TYR A 104 -12.47 7.96 15.34
C TYR A 104 -13.17 6.62 15.54
N SER A 105 -14.33 6.42 14.92
CA SER A 105 -15.12 5.19 15.05
C SER A 105 -14.52 4.03 14.24
N THR A 106 -15.14 2.86 14.34
CA THR A 106 -14.89 1.75 13.40
C THR A 106 -15.18 2.17 11.97
N TYR A 107 -14.50 1.52 11.01
CA TYR A 107 -14.71 1.83 9.59
C TYR A 107 -16.12 1.46 9.15
N THR A 108 -16.77 2.35 8.40
CA THR A 108 -18.04 2.08 7.71
C THR A 108 -18.00 2.79 6.36
N ALA A 109 -18.20 2.05 5.27
CA ALA A 109 -18.02 2.58 3.92
C ALA A 109 -18.91 3.79 3.60
N GLY A 110 -20.12 3.87 4.19
CA GLY A 110 -21.05 4.99 3.98
C GLY A 110 -20.67 6.28 4.72
N THR A 111 -19.86 6.20 5.76
CA THR A 111 -19.47 7.35 6.63
C THR A 111 -17.96 7.57 6.68
N GLU A 112 -17.24 7.00 5.70
CA GLU A 112 -15.81 7.26 5.53
C GLU A 112 -15.55 8.75 5.31
N ASP A 113 -14.39 9.21 5.76
CA ASP A 113 -13.99 10.59 5.55
C ASP A 113 -13.49 10.79 4.12
N LYS A 114 -14.14 11.75 3.45
CA LYS A 114 -13.88 12.14 2.05
C LYS A 114 -13.30 13.56 1.96
N THR A 115 -12.99 14.19 3.09
CA THR A 115 -12.47 15.56 3.13
C THR A 115 -10.98 15.60 2.80
N ALA A 116 -10.54 16.60 2.05
CA ALA A 116 -9.12 16.76 1.78
C ALA A 116 -8.34 17.09 3.06
N PHE A 117 -7.18 16.47 3.26
CA PHE A 117 -6.34 16.64 4.46
C PHE A 117 -4.86 16.79 4.08
N GLY A 118 -4.01 17.20 5.02
CA GLY A 118 -2.58 17.36 4.77
C GLY A 118 -2.27 18.37 3.65
N SER A 119 -1.28 18.03 2.82
CA SER A 119 -0.84 18.86 1.69
C SER A 119 -1.81 18.70 0.52
N LYS A 120 -2.87 19.52 0.44
CA LYS A 120 -4.00 19.42 -0.51
C LYS A 120 -3.64 19.54 -2.02
N ASN A 121 -2.40 19.29 -2.39
CA ASN A 121 -1.84 19.49 -3.72
C ASN A 121 -1.75 18.20 -4.56
N SER A 122 -2.16 17.04 -4.03
CA SER A 122 -2.09 15.77 -4.79
C SER A 122 -3.27 14.82 -4.52
N THR A 123 -3.37 13.78 -5.35
CA THR A 123 -4.35 12.68 -5.22
C THR A 123 -4.17 11.87 -3.92
N ALA A 124 -2.98 11.96 -3.31
CA ALA A 124 -2.72 11.32 -2.02
C ALA A 124 -3.47 12.04 -0.88
N TRP A 125 -3.82 13.30 -1.06
CA TRP A 125 -4.36 14.17 -0.01
C TRP A 125 -5.82 14.57 -0.29
N THR A 126 -6.34 14.19 -1.45
CA THR A 126 -7.70 14.47 -1.92
C THR A 126 -8.43 13.17 -2.21
N TYR A 127 -9.69 13.09 -1.79
CA TYR A 127 -10.48 11.87 -1.94
C TYR A 127 -10.90 11.66 -3.40
N SER A 128 -10.74 10.43 -3.89
CA SER A 128 -11.24 9.98 -5.19
C SER A 128 -12.36 8.96 -5.01
N SER A 129 -13.44 9.12 -5.80
CA SER A 129 -14.58 8.21 -5.74
C SER A 129 -14.26 6.84 -6.34
N PRO A 130 -15.04 5.79 -5.99
CA PRO A 130 -14.89 4.46 -6.60
C PRO A 130 -14.94 4.49 -8.13
N ASP A 131 -15.77 5.35 -8.74
CA ASP A 131 -15.92 5.45 -10.19
C ASP A 131 -14.65 5.99 -10.87
N ILE A 132 -14.03 7.01 -10.27
CA ILE A 132 -12.74 7.58 -10.75
C ILE A 132 -11.64 6.53 -10.67
N LEU A 133 -11.62 5.76 -9.58
CA LEU A 133 -10.62 4.71 -9.37
C LEU A 133 -10.95 3.41 -10.11
N SER A 134 -12.16 3.29 -10.68
CA SER A 134 -12.69 2.05 -11.24
C SER A 134 -12.51 0.85 -10.30
N ALA A 135 -12.69 1.08 -9.00
CA ALA A 135 -12.42 0.12 -7.94
C ALA A 135 -13.71 -0.28 -7.20
N GLY A 136 -13.85 -1.57 -6.94
CA GLY A 136 -14.98 -2.14 -6.19
C GLY A 136 -14.72 -2.21 -4.68
N TYR A 137 -15.62 -2.88 -3.97
CA TYR A 137 -15.43 -3.18 -2.56
C TYR A 137 -14.32 -4.21 -2.35
N HIS A 138 -13.56 -4.05 -1.26
CA HIS A 138 -12.57 -5.01 -0.81
C HIS A 138 -12.99 -5.64 0.52
N TRP A 139 -13.20 -6.95 0.54
CA TRP A 139 -13.52 -7.70 1.75
C TRP A 139 -12.26 -7.96 2.57
N GLY A 140 -12.07 -7.19 3.64
CA GLY A 140 -11.03 -7.46 4.62
C GLY A 140 -11.51 -8.35 5.75
N LYS A 141 -10.58 -8.72 6.64
CA LYS A 141 -10.88 -9.54 7.83
C LYS A 141 -11.77 -8.82 8.85
N VAL A 142 -11.65 -7.49 8.94
CA VAL A 142 -12.32 -6.68 9.97
C VAL A 142 -13.52 -5.91 9.42
N ALA A 143 -13.48 -5.48 8.16
CA ALA A 143 -14.53 -4.71 7.52
C ALA A 143 -14.51 -4.89 6.00
N VAL A 144 -15.59 -4.49 5.35
CA VAL A 144 -15.67 -4.36 3.89
C VAL A 144 -15.36 -2.90 3.55
N TYR A 145 -14.31 -2.69 2.78
CA TYR A 145 -13.80 -1.37 2.42
C TYR A 145 -14.32 -0.93 1.05
N GLY A 146 -14.69 0.34 0.92
CA GLY A 146 -15.10 0.91 -0.36
C GLY A 146 -13.94 0.98 -1.37
N GLY A 147 -14.29 1.16 -2.64
CA GLY A 147 -13.32 1.31 -3.74
C GLY A 147 -12.69 2.70 -3.84
N GLY A 148 -13.28 3.71 -3.19
CA GLY A 148 -12.77 5.06 -3.15
C GLY A 148 -11.56 5.21 -2.22
N GLY A 149 -11.11 6.44 -2.03
CA GLY A 149 -10.08 6.78 -1.05
C GLY A 149 -9.04 7.73 -1.60
N TYR A 150 -7.94 7.81 -0.88
CA TYR A 150 -6.82 8.68 -1.20
C TYR A 150 -5.70 7.83 -1.76
N TYR A 151 -5.20 8.15 -2.94
CA TYR A 151 -4.29 7.26 -3.66
C TYR A 151 -3.09 7.99 -4.23
N VAL A 152 -2.01 7.25 -4.38
CA VAL A 152 -0.77 7.70 -5.00
C VAL A 152 -0.20 6.56 -5.82
N ASP A 153 0.22 6.89 -7.04
CA ASP A 153 0.96 5.98 -7.89
C ASP A 153 2.44 6.20 -7.65
N LEU A 154 3.13 5.15 -7.22
CA LEU A 154 4.56 5.21 -6.96
C LEU A 154 5.30 5.20 -8.32
N PRO A 155 6.19 6.18 -8.58
CA PRO A 155 6.95 6.24 -9.83
C PRO A 155 7.90 5.04 -9.95
N ARG A 156 8.34 4.74 -11.17
CA ARG A 156 9.21 3.58 -11.40
C ARG A 156 10.62 3.74 -10.85
N ASN A 157 11.11 4.98 -10.81
CA ASN A 157 12.43 5.26 -10.28
C ASN A 157 12.39 5.10 -8.76
N GLU A 158 13.22 4.19 -8.23
CA GLU A 158 13.28 3.91 -6.78
C GLU A 158 13.52 5.20 -5.97
N THR A 159 14.44 6.06 -6.39
CA THR A 159 14.78 7.28 -5.66
C THR A 159 13.60 8.25 -5.63
N GLU A 160 12.86 8.38 -6.74
CA GLU A 160 11.64 9.19 -6.79
C GLU A 160 10.53 8.58 -5.93
N ALA A 161 10.35 7.26 -5.99
CA ALA A 161 9.32 6.57 -5.23
C ALA A 161 9.57 6.66 -3.73
N ARG A 162 10.84 6.61 -3.32
CA ARG A 162 11.27 6.80 -1.94
C ARG A 162 10.97 8.21 -1.45
N LYS A 163 11.25 9.24 -2.26
CA LYS A 163 10.89 10.64 -1.95
C LYS A 163 9.39 10.82 -1.78
N VAL A 164 8.58 10.22 -2.66
CA VAL A 164 7.11 10.25 -2.54
C VAL A 164 6.67 9.62 -1.22
N LEU A 165 7.20 8.45 -0.86
CA LEU A 165 6.88 7.81 0.42
C LEU A 165 7.31 8.66 1.63
N GLU A 166 8.49 9.25 1.59
CA GLU A 166 9.00 10.13 2.64
C GLU A 166 8.09 11.33 2.84
N GLU A 167 7.68 12.03 1.78
CA GLU A 167 6.71 13.13 1.83
C GLU A 167 5.40 12.71 2.50
N LEU A 168 4.85 11.55 2.12
CA LEU A 168 3.60 11.05 2.69
C LEU A 168 3.73 10.78 4.19
N PHE A 169 4.84 10.19 4.62
CA PHE A 169 5.04 9.88 6.03
C PHE A 169 5.32 11.11 6.87
N GLU A 170 6.11 12.06 6.37
CA GLU A 170 6.34 13.35 7.02
C GLU A 170 5.05 14.18 7.12
N GLY A 171 4.21 14.12 6.08
CA GLY A 171 2.90 14.78 6.05
C GLY A 171 1.80 14.08 6.88
N LEU A 172 2.12 13.00 7.60
CA LEU A 172 1.14 12.19 8.35
C LEU A 172 0.01 11.63 7.47
N TRP A 173 0.34 11.14 6.28
CA TRP A 173 -0.61 10.45 5.40
C TRP A 173 -1.25 9.26 6.12
N VAL A 174 -0.47 8.56 6.95
CA VAL A 174 -0.95 7.53 7.88
C VAL A 174 -1.07 8.12 9.28
N ASP A 175 -2.29 8.41 9.70
CA ASP A 175 -2.61 8.94 11.02
C ASP A 175 -3.63 8.06 11.79
N ARG A 176 -4.10 8.54 12.95
CA ARG A 176 -5.12 7.84 13.79
C ARG A 176 -6.47 7.61 13.09
N GLY A 177 -6.77 8.37 12.04
CA GLY A 177 -7.99 8.25 11.25
C GLY A 177 -7.91 7.14 10.20
N THR A 178 -6.71 6.74 9.79
CA THR A 178 -6.48 5.65 8.82
C THR A 178 -7.13 4.34 9.29
N ARG A 179 -7.77 3.61 8.37
CA ARG A 179 -8.43 2.32 8.66
C ARG A 179 -7.90 1.17 7.84
N ALA A 180 -7.50 1.41 6.59
CA ALA A 180 -6.80 0.45 5.77
C ALA A 180 -5.92 1.17 4.75
N ILE A 181 -4.83 0.49 4.38
CA ILE A 181 -3.94 0.86 3.30
C ILE A 181 -3.87 -0.36 2.38
N PHE A 182 -4.02 -0.12 1.09
CA PHE A 182 -3.96 -1.10 0.02
C PHE A 182 -2.75 -0.82 -0.84
N LEU A 183 -2.08 -1.87 -1.27
CA LEU A 183 -1.11 -1.84 -2.34
C LEU A 183 -1.71 -2.60 -3.52
N HIS A 184 -1.94 -1.90 -4.62
CA HIS A 184 -2.38 -2.51 -5.86
C HIS A 184 -1.23 -2.52 -6.86
N LEU A 185 -0.86 -3.70 -7.34
CA LEU A 185 0.08 -3.84 -8.45
C LEU A 185 -0.26 -5.07 -9.28
N THR A 186 0.10 -5.04 -10.56
CA THR A 186 -0.10 -6.16 -11.48
C THR A 186 1.25 -6.58 -12.03
N VAL A 187 1.55 -7.87 -11.95
CA VAL A 187 2.76 -8.45 -12.54
C VAL A 187 2.40 -9.46 -13.61
N TYR A 188 3.25 -9.57 -14.63
CA TYR A 188 3.12 -10.51 -15.72
C TYR A 188 4.38 -11.36 -15.82
N ASN A 189 4.20 -12.68 -15.78
CA ASN A 189 5.28 -13.62 -16.02
C ASN A 189 5.28 -14.06 -17.49
N PRO A 190 6.27 -13.62 -18.30
CA PRO A 190 6.37 -14.02 -19.71
C PRO A 190 6.71 -15.50 -19.91
N ASN A 191 7.41 -16.14 -18.96
CA ASN A 191 7.84 -17.54 -19.08
C ASN A 191 6.66 -18.52 -19.06
N VAL A 192 5.59 -18.17 -18.34
CA VAL A 192 4.38 -19.00 -18.21
C VAL A 192 3.11 -18.33 -18.72
N ASN A 193 3.22 -17.11 -19.27
CA ASN A 193 2.11 -16.30 -19.78
C ASN A 193 0.97 -16.14 -18.75
N LEU A 194 1.32 -15.72 -17.53
CA LEU A 194 0.36 -15.52 -16.43
C LEU A 194 0.42 -14.09 -15.89
N PHE A 195 -0.76 -13.53 -15.62
CA PHE A 195 -0.92 -12.29 -14.89
C PHE A 195 -1.24 -12.58 -13.42
N CYS A 196 -0.63 -11.84 -12.50
CA CYS A 196 -0.95 -11.87 -11.08
C CYS A 196 -1.30 -10.44 -10.63
N VAL A 197 -2.46 -10.31 -9.99
CA VAL A 197 -2.94 -9.04 -9.42
C VAL A 197 -2.81 -9.13 -7.92
N ILE A 198 -2.12 -8.16 -7.34
CA ILE A 198 -1.86 -8.07 -5.90
C ILE A 198 -2.68 -6.90 -5.35
N SER A 199 -3.39 -7.13 -4.24
CA SER A 199 -4.26 -6.17 -3.55
C SER A 199 -4.22 -6.36 -2.05
#